data_AF-A0A1H4UG60-F1
#
_entry.id   AF-A0A1H4UG60-F1
#
_cell.length_a   1.000
_cell.length_b   1.000
_cell.length_c   1.000
_cell.angle_alpha   90.00
_cell.angle_beta   90.00
_cell.angle_gamma   90.00
#
_symmetry.space_group_name_H-M   'P 1'
#
loop_
_entity.id
_entity.type
_entity.pdbx_description
1 polymer ?
#
loop_
_entity_poly.entity_id
_entity_poly.type
_entity_poly.pdbx_seq_one_letter_code
_entity_poly.pdbx_strand_id
1 'polypeptide(L)'
;MSRPFKHPETGVYYFRKAVPDHLREALGKREEKRSLRTKEPAEARRKFAAVASEVERQWATLRSDAVSVTHKEAYALAGRWYGWFVSRFEDDPGSQTEACEGWSGRLAEMPR
;
A
#
# COMPACT_ATOMS: atom_id res chain seq x y z
N MET A 1 17.58 15.98 8.78
CA MET A 1 17.30 14.97 9.83
C MET A 1 15.98 15.32 10.51
N SER A 2 14.86 14.79 10.01
CA SER A 2 13.55 15.02 10.61
C SER A 2 13.46 14.30 11.95
N ARG A 3 13.22 15.04 13.04
CA ARG A 3 13.12 14.48 14.40
C ARG A 3 11.67 14.06 14.68
N PRO A 4 11.43 12.92 15.34
CA PRO A 4 10.08 12.55 15.80
C PRO A 4 9.50 13.65 16.70
N PHE A 5 8.30 14.14 16.38
CA PHE A 5 7.63 15.18 17.16
C PHE A 5 6.94 14.55 18.35
N LYS A 6 7.28 14.97 19.58
CA LYS A 6 6.61 14.49 20.80
C LYS A 6 5.37 15.35 21.06
N HIS A 7 4.21 14.71 21.22
CA HIS A 7 2.99 15.43 21.58
C HIS A 7 3.07 15.93 23.03
N PRO A 8 2.74 17.21 23.30
CA PRO A 8 2.91 17.82 24.62
C PRO A 8 2.04 17.16 25.70
N GLU A 9 0.80 16.79 25.38
CA GLU A 9 -0.13 16.20 26.36
C GLU A 9 -0.01 14.67 26.50
N THR A 10 0.12 13.93 25.40
CA THR A 10 0.07 12.45 25.42
C THR A 10 1.44 11.80 25.47
N GLY A 11 2.52 12.55 25.22
CA GLY A 11 3.89 12.05 25.16
C GLY A 11 4.18 11.10 23.99
N VAL A 12 3.21 10.86 23.11
CA VAL A 12 3.34 9.98 21.94
C VAL A 12 4.14 10.69 20.86
N TYR A 13 5.02 9.95 20.20
CA TYR A 13 5.78 10.46 19.05
C TYR A 13 4.97 10.42 17.75
N TYR A 14 5.16 11.44 16.92
CA TYR A 14 4.53 11.60 15.61
C TYR A 14 5.60 11.75 14.53
N PHE A 15 5.30 11.15 13.39
CA PHE A 15 5.94 11.44 12.11
C PHE A 15 5.29 12.67 11.50
N ARG A 16 6.11 13.63 11.06
CA ARG A 16 5.68 14.80 10.31
C ARG A 16 6.62 14.97 9.12
N LYS A 17 6.07 15.00 7.92
CA LYS A 17 6.82 15.30 6.69
C LYS A 17 5.96 16.17 5.79
N ALA A 18 6.53 17.29 5.32
CA ALA A 18 5.86 18.14 4.34
C ALA A 18 5.71 17.38 3.02
N VAL A 19 4.50 17.43 2.46
CA VAL A 19 4.22 16.85 1.14
C VAL A 19 4.85 17.76 0.07
N PRO A 20 5.64 17.21 -0.87
CA PRO A 20 6.19 17.95 -2.01
C PRO A 20 5.08 18.64 -2.81
N ASP A 21 5.34 19.84 -3.34
CA ASP A 21 4.32 20.68 -3.99
C ASP A 21 3.53 19.95 -5.08
N HIS A 22 4.23 19.21 -5.94
CA HIS A 22 3.64 18.43 -7.04
C HIS A 22 2.75 17.26 -6.60
N LEU A 23 2.85 16.82 -5.35
CA LEU A 23 2.01 15.76 -4.78
C LEU A 23 0.84 16.32 -3.95
N ARG A 24 0.79 17.62 -3.69
CA ARG A 24 -0.26 18.23 -2.87
C ARG A 24 -1.62 18.19 -3.54
N GLU A 25 -1.67 18.36 -4.86
CA GLU A 25 -2.92 18.25 -5.63
C GLU A 25 -3.45 16.81 -5.62
N ALA A 26 -2.57 15.82 -5.85
CA ALA A 26 -2.95 14.41 -5.84
C ALA A 26 -3.38 13.89 -4.45
N LEU A 27 -2.74 14.35 -3.37
CA LEU A 27 -3.00 13.88 -2.00
C LEU A 27 -4.02 14.74 -1.23
N GLY A 28 -4.35 15.94 -1.71
CA GLY A 28 -5.25 16.89 -1.05
C GLY A 28 -4.76 17.37 0.33
N LYS A 29 -3.48 17.15 0.68
CA LYS A 29 -2.89 17.43 2.00
C LYS A 29 -1.54 18.10 1.86
N ARG A 30 -1.24 19.02 2.80
CA ARG A 30 0.03 19.76 2.86
C ARG A 30 1.10 19.07 3.71
N GLU A 31 0.69 18.35 4.76
CA GLU A 31 1.59 17.61 5.65
C GLU A 31 1.05 16.21 5.91
N GLU A 32 1.93 15.20 5.85
CA GLU A 32 1.62 13.86 6.31
C GLU A 32 1.98 13.76 7.80
N LYS A 33 0.94 13.66 8.64
CA LYS A 33 1.07 13.46 10.10
C LYS A 33 0.58 12.07 10.47
N ARG A 34 1.50 11.18 10.88
CA ARG A 34 1.17 9.84 11.40
C ARG A 34 1.61 9.69 12.84
N SER A 35 0.78 9.08 13.68
CA SER A 35 1.19 8.73 15.05
C SER A 35 2.09 7.49 15.02
N LEU A 36 3.24 7.55 15.71
CA LEU A 36 4.14 6.40 15.86
C LEU A 36 3.70 5.47 17.01
N ARG A 37 2.65 5.87 17.75
CA ARG A 37 2.04 5.13 18.86
C ARG A 37 3.07 4.58 19.87
N THR A 38 4.16 5.30 20.07
CA THR A 38 5.20 4.97 21.04
C THR A 38 5.58 6.21 21.83
N LYS A 39 5.94 6.00 23.10
CA LYS A 39 6.45 7.02 24.02
C LYS A 39 7.97 6.87 24.22
N GLU A 40 8.58 5.81 23.69
CA GLU A 40 10.00 5.56 23.80
C GLU A 40 10.79 6.21 22.65
N PRO A 41 11.87 6.95 22.94
CA PRO A 41 12.64 7.65 21.92
C PRO A 41 13.38 6.69 20.97
N ALA A 42 13.85 5.53 21.47
CA ALA A 42 14.56 4.55 20.65
C ALA A 42 13.61 3.85 19.66
N GLU A 43 12.45 3.39 20.14
CA GLU A 43 11.41 2.86 19.26
C GLU A 43 10.87 3.90 18.28
N ALA A 44 10.69 5.15 18.73
CA ALA A 44 10.22 6.23 17.88
C ALA A 44 11.16 6.45 16.69
N ARG A 45 12.48 6.37 16.89
CA ARG A 45 13.44 6.46 15.78
C ARG A 45 13.31 5.32 14.78
N ARG A 46 13.13 4.07 15.26
CA ARG A 46 12.95 2.90 14.38
C ARG A 46 11.65 3.01 13.59
N LYS A 47 10.53 3.28 14.26
CA LYS A 47 9.21 3.44 13.63
C LYS A 47 9.21 4.65 12.69
N PHE A 48 9.91 5.73 13.02
CA PHE A 48 10.06 6.88 12.15
C PHE A 48 10.75 6.49 10.84
N ALA A 49 11.85 5.74 10.89
CA ALA A 49 12.55 5.29 9.69
C ALA A 49 11.66 4.38 8.82
N ALA A 50 10.93 3.44 9.44
CA ALA A 50 9.99 2.57 8.73
C ALA A 50 8.88 3.36 8.03
N VAL A 51 8.20 4.26 8.76
CA VAL A 51 7.15 5.12 8.20
C VAL A 51 7.71 6.06 7.13
N ALA A 52 8.91 6.59 7.31
CA ALA A 52 9.55 7.45 6.31
C ALA A 52 9.77 6.70 4.99
N SER A 53 10.27 5.47 5.05
CA SER A 53 10.46 4.63 3.86
C SER A 53 9.14 4.28 3.18
N GLU A 54 8.09 3.99 3.95
CA GLU A 54 6.76 3.68 3.40
C GLU A 54 6.17 4.89 2.68
N VAL A 55 6.23 6.07 3.30
CA VAL A 55 5.76 7.33 2.71
C VAL A 55 6.59 7.68 1.48
N GLU A 56 7.91 7.47 1.50
CA GLU A 56 8.76 7.67 0.32
C GLU A 56 8.42 6.71 -0.81
N ARG A 57 8.11 5.44 -0.51
CA ARG A 57 7.66 4.47 -1.51
C ARG A 57 6.32 4.88 -2.12
N GLN A 58 5.35 5.28 -1.30
CA GLN A 58 4.05 5.79 -1.77
C GLN A 58 4.23 7.01 -2.67
N TRP A 59 5.07 7.97 -2.26
CA TRP A 59 5.36 9.16 -3.06
C TRP A 59 6.15 8.84 -4.32
N ALA A 60 7.05 7.85 -4.29
CA ALA A 60 7.74 7.38 -5.48
C ALA A 60 6.74 6.78 -6.48
N THR A 61 5.80 5.96 -6.00
CA THR A 61 4.72 5.39 -6.83
C THR A 61 3.80 6.46 -7.41
N LEU A 62 3.51 7.54 -6.66
CA LEU A 62 2.71 8.67 -7.16
C LEU A 62 3.50 9.58 -8.12
N ARG A 63 4.83 9.56 -8.06
CA ARG A 63 5.71 10.31 -8.98
C ARG A 63 6.02 9.55 -10.25
N SER A 64 6.15 8.23 -10.16
CA SER A 64 6.13 7.40 -11.35
C SER A 64 4.73 7.55 -11.93
N ASP A 65 4.63 8.14 -13.12
CA ASP A 65 3.38 8.14 -13.87
C ASP A 65 2.79 6.74 -13.75
N ALA A 66 1.54 6.66 -13.27
CA ALA A 66 0.85 5.39 -13.11
C ALA A 66 1.07 4.64 -14.42
N VAL A 67 1.83 3.54 -14.37
CA VAL A 67 2.28 2.85 -15.58
C VAL A 67 1.02 2.53 -16.34
N SER A 68 0.80 3.26 -17.43
CA SER A 68 -0.42 3.14 -18.21
C SER A 68 -0.27 1.84 -18.97
N VAL A 69 -0.80 0.79 -18.36
CA VAL A 69 -0.81 -0.54 -18.95
C VAL A 69 -1.59 -0.42 -20.24
N THR A 70 -0.93 -0.67 -21.36
CA THR A 70 -1.61 -0.71 -22.65
C THR A 70 -2.68 -1.80 -22.63
N HIS A 71 -3.68 -1.69 -23.50
CA HIS A 71 -4.72 -2.71 -23.62
C HIS A 71 -4.09 -4.11 -23.76
N LYS A 72 -3.08 -4.26 -24.63
CA LYS A 72 -2.34 -5.51 -24.82
C LYS A 72 -1.70 -6.05 -23.53
N GLU A 73 -1.07 -5.20 -22.74
CA GLU A 73 -0.43 -5.61 -21.48
C GLU A 73 -1.46 -5.99 -20.41
N ALA A 74 -2.61 -5.32 -20.39
CA ALA A 74 -3.71 -5.67 -19.49
C ALA A 74 -4.27 -7.06 -19.83
N TYR A 75 -4.48 -7.36 -21.12
CA TYR A 75 -4.87 -8.70 -21.56
C TYR A 75 -3.79 -9.75 -21.32
N ALA A 76 -2.51 -9.39 -21.47
CA ALA A 76 -1.42 -10.31 -21.16
C ALA A 76 -1.39 -10.66 -19.67
N LEU A 77 -1.67 -9.70 -18.79
CA LEU A 77 -1.80 -9.95 -17.35
C LEU A 77 -3.03 -10.84 -17.04
N ALA A 78 -4.18 -10.53 -17.65
CA ALA A 78 -5.40 -11.32 -17.50
C ALA A 78 -5.22 -12.76 -18.00
N GLY A 79 -4.50 -12.96 -19.12
CA GLY A 79 -4.19 -14.28 -19.65
C GLY A 79 -3.28 -15.10 -18.74
N ARG A 80 -2.26 -14.47 -18.13
CA ARG A 80 -1.42 -15.14 -17.12
C ARG A 80 -2.23 -15.56 -15.90
N TRP A 81 -3.10 -14.67 -15.42
CA TRP A 81 -4.00 -14.98 -14.32
C TRP A 81 -4.94 -16.13 -14.67
N TYR A 82 -5.55 -16.10 -15.85
CA TYR A 82 -6.46 -17.13 -16.33
C TYR A 82 -5.76 -18.49 -16.45
N GLY A 83 -4.55 -18.54 -16.99
CA GLY A 83 -3.78 -19.78 -17.08
C GLY A 83 -3.46 -20.38 -15.71
N TRP A 84 -3.04 -19.55 -14.75
CA TRP A 84 -2.85 -19.99 -13.36
C TRP A 84 -4.15 -20.49 -12.73
N PHE A 85 -5.25 -19.74 -12.93
CA PHE A 85 -6.56 -20.06 -12.36
C PHE A 85 -7.08 -21.40 -12.88
N VAL A 86 -7.09 -21.60 -14.20
CA VAL A 86 -7.56 -22.85 -14.81
C VAL A 86 -6.68 -24.02 -14.36
N SER A 87 -5.35 -23.88 -14.40
CA SER A 87 -4.45 -24.95 -13.94
C SER A 87 -4.69 -25.36 -12.47
N ARG A 88 -5.25 -24.47 -11.64
CA ARG A 88 -5.46 -24.71 -10.22
C ARG A 88 -6.87 -25.21 -9.88
N PHE A 89 -7.85 -24.93 -10.73
CA PHE A 89 -9.28 -25.13 -10.47
C PHE A 89 -10.02 -25.83 -11.63
N GLU A 90 -9.34 -26.43 -12.60
CA GLU A 90 -9.98 -27.06 -13.77
C GLU A 90 -10.97 -28.17 -13.42
N ASP A 91 -10.67 -28.96 -12.39
CA ASP A 91 -11.52 -30.06 -11.90
C ASP A 91 -12.49 -29.64 -10.79
N ASP A 92 -12.48 -28.35 -10.39
CA ASP A 92 -13.38 -27.81 -9.36
C ASP A 92 -14.61 -27.17 -10.03
N PRO A 93 -15.79 -27.85 -10.05
CA PRO A 93 -17.00 -27.30 -10.65
C PRO A 93 -17.55 -26.08 -9.89
N GLY A 94 -16.99 -25.76 -8.72
CA GLY A 94 -17.50 -24.74 -7.81
C GLY A 94 -18.77 -25.19 -7.08
N SER A 95 -18.88 -24.83 -5.81
CA SER A 95 -20.14 -24.99 -5.06
C SER A 95 -21.07 -23.81 -5.36
N GLN A 96 -22.34 -24.10 -5.71
CA GLN A 96 -23.32 -23.09 -6.12
C GLN A 96 -23.58 -22.01 -5.05
N THR A 97 -23.26 -22.30 -3.78
CA THR A 97 -23.37 -21.39 -2.63
C THR A 97 -22.13 -20.54 -2.37
N GLU A 98 -20.95 -20.91 -2.89
CA GLU A 98 -19.68 -20.18 -2.66
C GLU A 98 -19.36 -19.13 -3.73
N ALA A 99 -20.10 -19.15 -4.84
CA ALA A 99 -19.85 -18.28 -6.00
C ALA A 99 -19.97 -16.77 -5.70
N CYS A 100 -20.62 -16.37 -4.60
CA CYS A 100 -20.79 -14.96 -4.24
C CYS A 100 -19.80 -14.46 -3.16
N GLU A 101 -19.18 -15.34 -2.36
CA GLU A 101 -18.34 -14.93 -1.22
C GLU A 101 -16.86 -15.39 -1.33
N GLY A 102 -16.55 -16.36 -2.20
CA GLY A 102 -15.23 -17.03 -2.24
C GLY A 102 -14.13 -16.39 -3.09
N TRP A 103 -14.43 -15.35 -3.87
CA TRP A 103 -13.47 -14.80 -4.86
C TRP A 103 -12.33 -14.00 -4.23
N SER A 104 -12.59 -13.31 -3.11
CA SER A 104 -11.59 -12.47 -2.42
C SER A 104 -10.43 -13.29 -1.87
N GLY A 105 -10.68 -14.52 -1.40
CA GLY A 105 -9.65 -15.44 -0.90
C GLY A 105 -8.75 -15.96 -2.02
N ARG A 106 -9.35 -16.36 -3.16
CA ARG A 106 -8.60 -16.90 -4.31
C ARG A 106 -7.68 -15.87 -4.95
N LEU A 107 -8.07 -14.58 -4.96
CA LEU A 107 -7.22 -13.49 -5.45
C LEU A 107 -6.01 -13.21 -4.54
N ALA A 108 -6.10 -13.50 -3.24
CA ALA A 108 -5.00 -13.30 -2.30
C ALA A 108 -3.88 -14.34 -2.45
N GLU A 109 -4.16 -15.50 -3.04
CA GLU A 109 -3.20 -16.59 -3.32
C GLU A 109 -2.44 -16.39 -4.64
N MET A 110 -2.73 -15.31 -5.38
CA MET A 110 -2.09 -15.03 -6.65
C MET A 110 -0.59 -14.74 -6.47
N PRO A 111 0.30 -15.36 -7.29
CA PRO A 111 1.71 -15.01 -7.29
C PRO A 111 1.92 -13.56 -7.74
N ARG A 112 2.72 -12.81 -6.98
CA ARG A 112 3.06 -11.40 -7.24
C ARG A 112 4.14 -11.22 -8.30
#